data_AF-A0A0N4UU14-F1
#
_entry.id   AF-A0A0N4UU14-F1
#
_cell.length_a   1.000
_cell.length_b   1.000
_cell.length_c   1.000
_cell.angle_alpha   90.00
_cell.angle_beta   90.00
_cell.angle_gamma   90.00
#
_symmetry.space_group_name_H-M   'P 1'
#
loop_
_entity.id
_entity.type
_entity.pdbx_description
1 polymer ?
#
loop_
_entity_poly.entity_id
_entity_poly.type
_entity_poly.pdbx_seq_one_letter_code
_entity_poly.pdbx_strand_id
1 'polypeptide(L)' 'MSDNTIPEYLQPALAQLEKARAAHLENARLMDETVTAIERAEQEKNALAQADGNDADDWRTAFRAAGG' A
#
# COMPACT_ATOMS: atom_id res chain seq x y z
N MET A 1 19.37 47.76 8.83
CA MET A 1 18.81 46.69 7.99
C MET A 1 19.53 45.41 8.38
N SER A 2 18.83 44.42 8.92
CA SER A 2 19.43 43.14 9.29
C SER A 2 19.66 42.36 8.00
N ASP A 3 20.91 41.98 7.73
CA ASP A 3 21.25 41.14 6.59
C ASP A 3 20.63 39.75 6.82
N ASN A 4 19.65 39.38 6.00
CA ASN A 4 18.81 38.19 6.19
C ASN A 4 19.36 36.97 5.43
N THR A 5 20.65 37.00 5.13
CA THR A 5 21.38 36.01 4.35
C THR A 5 21.72 34.82 5.23
N ILE A 6 21.35 33.63 4.77
CA ILE A 6 21.73 32.39 5.44
C ILE A 6 23.27 32.30 5.46
N PRO A 7 23.90 32.09 6.64
CA PRO A 7 25.34 31.94 6.72
C PRO A 7 25.86 30.77 5.88
N GLU A 8 26.93 30.99 5.13
CA GLU A 8 27.52 30.00 4.21
C GLU A 8 27.92 28.70 4.92
N TYR A 9 28.38 28.79 6.17
CA TYR A 9 28.73 27.62 6.97
C TYR A 9 27.54 26.70 7.29
N LEU A 10 26.29 27.17 7.13
CA LEU A 10 25.09 26.35 7.31
C LEU A 10 24.63 25.64 6.04
N GLN A 11 25.17 26.00 4.86
CA GLN A 11 24.76 25.38 3.59
C GLN A 11 24.89 23.84 3.60
N PRO A 12 25.95 23.22 4.17
CA PRO A 12 26.03 21.76 4.24
C PRO A 12 24.92 21.14 5.10
N ALA A 13 24.57 21.78 6.22
CA ALA A 13 23.51 21.29 7.10
C ALA A 13 22.13 21.39 6.44
N LEU A 14 21.88 22.48 5.69
CA LEU A 14 20.64 22.64 4.93
C LEU A 14 20.52 21.59 3.81
N ALA A 15 21.61 21.30 3.10
CA ALA A 15 21.62 20.24 2.09
C ALA A 15 21.33 18.86 2.69
N GLN A 16 21.84 18.58 3.90
CA GLN A 16 21.54 17.35 4.63
C GLN A 16 20.07 17.26 5.05
N LEU A 17 19.47 18.37 5.50
CA LEU A 17 18.05 18.44 5.83
C LEU A 17 17.18 18.18 4.61
N GLU A 18 17.49 18.78 3.46
CA GLU A 18 16.75 18.51 2.22
C GLU A 18 16.87 17.06 1.76
N LYS A 19 18.07 16.46 1.89
CA LYS A 19 18.26 15.03 1.59
C LYS A 19 17.44 14.14 2.52
N ALA A 20 17.44 14.42 3.83
CA ALA A 20 16.66 13.67 4.81
C ALA A 20 15.16 13.82 4.54
N ARG A 21 14.70 15.03 4.20
CA ARG A 21 13.32 15.30 3.80
C ARG A 21 12.92 14.51 2.57
N ALA A 22 13.73 14.51 1.52
CA ALA A 22 13.48 13.74 0.30
C ALA A 22 13.38 12.23 0.59
N ALA A 23 14.30 11.69 1.39
CA ALA A 23 14.27 10.27 1.77
C ALA A 23 13.00 9.92 2.58
N HIS A 24 12.57 10.79 3.49
CA HIS A 24 11.37 10.57 4.28
C HIS A 24 10.10 10.60 3.41
N LEU A 25 10.00 11.54 2.48
CA LEU A 25 8.86 11.63 1.55
C LEU A 25 8.78 10.39 0.64
N GLU A 26 9.91 9.90 0.17
CA GLU A 26 9.93 8.67 -0.63
C GLU A 26 9.51 7.45 0.21
N ASN A 27 9.96 7.35 1.45
CA ASN A 27 9.51 6.30 2.36
C ASN A 27 7.99 6.38 2.62
N ALA A 28 7.45 7.58 2.81
CA ALA A 28 6.00 7.77 2.98
C ALA A 28 5.23 7.32 1.74
N ARG A 29 5.70 7.68 0.54
CA ARG A 29 5.13 7.22 -0.73
C ARG A 29 5.11 5.69 -0.84
N LEU A 30 6.22 5.04 -0.51
CA LEU A 30 6.33 3.57 -0.52
C LEU A 30 5.40 2.92 0.52
N MET A 31 5.21 3.54 1.68
CA MET A 31 4.26 3.06 2.68
C MET A 31 2.82 3.14 2.16
N ASP A 32 2.43 4.24 1.52
CA ASP A 32 1.09 4.39 0.94
C ASP A 32 0.84 3.35 -0.17
N GLU A 33 1.85 3.08 -1.01
CA GLU A 33 1.79 2.02 -2.02
C GLU A 33 1.64 0.64 -1.39
N THR A 34 2.36 0.38 -0.31
CA THR A 34 2.28 -0.90 0.41
C THR A 34 0.91 -1.10 1.04
N VAL A 35 0.34 -0.06 1.65
CA VAL A 35 -1.02 -0.08 2.21
C VAL A 35 -2.04 -0.38 1.11
N THR A 36 -1.95 0.35 -0.01
CA THR A 36 -2.86 0.15 -1.15
C THR A 36 -2.75 -1.28 -1.72
N ALA A 37 -1.54 -1.84 -1.80
CA ALA A 37 -1.32 -3.20 -2.26
C ALA A 37 -1.93 -4.25 -1.31
N ILE A 38 -1.81 -4.03 0.02
CA ILE A 38 -2.42 -4.90 1.03
C ILE A 38 -3.94 -4.85 0.94
N GLU A 39 -4.53 -3.66 0.86
CA GLU A 39 -5.98 -3.48 0.74
C GLU A 39 -6.52 -4.19 -0.50
N ARG A 40 -5.82 -4.05 -1.63
CA ARG A 40 -6.18 -4.74 -2.88
C ARG A 40 -6.09 -6.26 -2.72
N ALA A 41 -5.02 -6.77 -2.13
CA ALA A 41 -4.85 -8.20 -1.91
C ALA A 41 -5.94 -8.78 -0.99
N GLU A 42 -6.36 -8.03 0.02
CA GLU A 42 -7.47 -8.42 0.90
C GLU A 42 -8.80 -8.48 0.14
N GLN A 43 -9.09 -7.49 -0.71
CA GLN A 43 -10.28 -7.49 -1.57
C GLN A 43 -10.29 -8.69 -2.53
N GLU A 44 -9.15 -8.96 -3.18
CA GLU A 44 -9.00 -10.10 -4.09
C GLU A 44 -9.19 -11.43 -3.35
N LYS A 45 -8.62 -11.57 -2.15
CA LYS A 45 -8.79 -12.76 -1.31
C LYS A 45 -10.26 -12.99 -0.94
N ASN A 46 -10.98 -11.95 -0.56
CA ASN A 46 -12.38 -12.06 -0.18
C ASN A 46 -13.26 -12.46 -1.37
N ALA A 47 -12.99 -11.91 -2.56
CA ALA A 47 -13.68 -12.30 -3.79
C ALA A 47 -13.44 -13.78 -4.14
N LEU A 48 -12.19 -14.26 -4.01
CA LEU A 48 -11.86 -15.66 -4.25
C LEU A 48 -12.56 -16.60 -3.26
N ALA A 49 -12.61 -16.24 -1.97
CA ALA A 49 -13.30 -17.05 -0.96
C ALA A 49 -14.81 -17.14 -1.24
N GLN A 50 -15.43 -16.06 -1.72
CA GLN A 50 -16.83 -16.07 -2.13
C GLN A 50 -17.05 -16.98 -3.34
N ALA A 51 -16.17 -16.90 -4.34
CA ALA A 51 -16.27 -17.74 -5.54
C ALA A 51 -16.14 -19.22 -5.18
N ASP A 52 -15.17 -19.60 -4.34
CA ASP A 52 -14.98 -20.97 -3.85
C ASP A 52 -16.21 -21.50 -3.09
N GLY A 53 -16.82 -20.64 -2.25
CA GLY A 53 -18.07 -20.97 -1.56
C GLY A 53 -19.23 -21.24 -2.52
N ASN A 54 -19.39 -20.40 -3.54
CA ASN A 54 -20.42 -20.57 -4.57
C ASN A 54 -20.20 -21.87 -5.37
N ASP A 55 -18.97 -22.12 -5.81
CA ASP A 55 -18.61 -23.33 -6.57
C ASP A 55 -18.88 -24.60 -5.75
N ALA A 56 -18.58 -24.59 -4.45
CA ALA A 56 -18.85 -25.69 -3.55
C ALA A 56 -20.36 -25.95 -3.38
N ASP A 57 -21.18 -24.90 -3.31
CA ASP A 57 -22.63 -25.03 -3.18
C ASP A 57 -23.30 -25.48 -4.47
N ASP A 58 -22.83 -25.01 -5.61
CA ASP A 58 -23.24 -25.49 -6.94
C ASP A 58 -22.92 -26.98 -7.09
N TRP A 59 -21.71 -27.39 -6.70
CA TRP A 59 -21.31 -28.80 -6.71
C TRP A 59 -22.20 -29.66 -5.81
N ARG A 60 -22.47 -29.22 -4.57
CA ARG A 60 -23.37 -29.94 -3.65
C ARG A 60 -24.79 -30.05 -4.19
N THR A 61 -25.26 -29.04 -4.91
CA THR A 61 -26.59 -29.01 -5.52
C THR A 61 -26.67 -29.97 -6.69
N ALA A 62 -25.69 -29.94 -7.59
CA ALA A 62 -25.59 -30.87 -8.72
C ALA A 62 -25.46 -32.32 -8.26
N PHE A 63 -24.64 -32.59 -7.24
CA PHE A 63 -24.47 -33.92 -6.65
C PHE A 63 -25.81 -34.47 -6.09
N ARG A 64 -26.55 -33.65 -5.34
CA ARG A 64 -27.88 -34.03 -4.83
C ARG A 64 -28.88 -34.28 -5.96
N ALA A 65 -28.88 -33.45 -7.00
CA ALA A 65 -29.77 -33.61 -8.15
C ALA A 65 -29.48 -34.88 -8.97
N ALA A 66 -28.21 -35.31 -9.01
CA ALA A 66 -27.79 -36.54 -9.69
C ALA A 66 -28.20 -37.83 -8.93
N GLY A 67 -28.81 -37.72 -7.75
CA GLY A 67 -29.33 -38.87 -7.00
C GLY A 67 -28.25 -39.69 -6.28
N GLY A 68 -27.19 -39.02 -5.81
CA GLY A 68 -26.12 -39.65 -5.01
C GLY A 68 -26.61 -40.45 -3.80
#